data_AF-X0WWJ0-F1
#
_entry.id   AF-X0WWJ0-F1
#
_cell.length_a   1.000
_cell.length_b   1.000
_cell.length_c   1.000
_cell.angle_alpha   90.00
_cell.angle_beta   90.00
_cell.angle_gamma   90.00
#
_symmetry.space_group_name_H-M   'P 1'
#
loop_
_entity.id
_entity.type
_entity.pdbx_description
1 polymer ?
#
loop_
_entity_poly.entity_id
_entity_poly.type
_entity_poly.pdbx_seq_one_letter_code
_entity_poly.pdbx_strand_id
1 'polypeptide(L)'
;SYTSDGSKFYTFPTPQQLSAAKISDLQKGFDKGGCALGYRAKYILSSTLLIANNSLSFSLDELKIAPYESTNKILQDSFCGIGPKVADCILLFSMDKLEAFPLDTWIRKIILNLYFKKKVNDKKIREFCSEYFGEFAGYAQEYLYSNREKLWQQF
;
A
#
# COMPACT_ATOMS: atom_id res chain seq x y z
N SER A 1 21.25 11.32 -6.12
CA SER A 1 22.14 10.19 -5.76
C SER A 1 23.15 10.66 -4.74
N TYR A 2 23.66 9.75 -3.92
CA TYR A 2 24.75 10.01 -2.96
C TYR A 2 25.77 8.87 -3.02
N THR A 3 26.97 9.08 -2.50
CA THR A 3 28.02 8.05 -2.44
C THR A 3 28.27 7.69 -0.98
N SER A 4 28.29 6.41 -0.66
CA SER A 4 28.65 5.88 0.66
C SER A 4 29.53 4.64 0.47
N ASP A 5 30.62 4.52 1.23
CA ASP A 5 31.56 3.39 1.16
C ASP A 5 32.02 3.03 -0.26
N GLY A 6 32.32 4.05 -1.07
CA GLY A 6 32.73 3.88 -2.47
C GLY A 6 31.62 3.44 -3.43
N SER A 7 30.40 3.24 -2.95
CA SER A 7 29.23 2.83 -3.73
C SER A 7 28.29 4.00 -3.99
N LYS A 8 27.75 4.09 -5.22
CA LYS A 8 26.77 5.12 -5.61
C LYS A 8 25.35 4.62 -5.37
N PHE A 9 24.57 5.38 -4.60
CA PHE A 9 23.17 5.12 -4.28
C PHE A 9 22.25 6.14 -4.93
N TYR A 10 21.03 5.71 -5.25
CA TYR A 10 19.99 6.56 -5.82
C TYR A 10 18.85 6.69 -4.81
N THR A 11 18.43 7.92 -4.53
CA THR A 11 17.26 8.20 -3.72
C THR A 11 15.99 7.94 -4.53
N PHE A 12 14.86 7.78 -3.86
CA PHE A 12 13.57 7.73 -4.53
C PHE A 12 13.32 9.06 -5.30
N PRO A 13 12.77 9.02 -6.52
CA PRO A 13 12.53 10.24 -7.30
C PRO A 13 11.46 11.12 -6.65
N THR A 14 11.59 12.44 -6.78
CA THR A 14 10.51 13.36 -6.41
C THR A 14 9.33 13.21 -7.38
N PRO A 15 8.11 13.63 -7.00
CA PRO A 15 6.98 13.66 -7.93
C PRO A 15 7.30 14.42 -9.23
N GLN A 16 8.02 15.54 -9.15
CA GLN A 16 8.42 16.34 -10.32
C GLN A 16 9.42 15.62 -11.22
N GLN A 17 10.32 14.81 -10.65
CA GLN A 17 11.24 14.00 -11.46
C GLN A 17 10.51 12.85 -12.15
N LEU A 18 9.61 12.18 -11.42
CA LEU A 18 8.88 11.03 -11.95
C LEU A 18 7.80 11.43 -12.96
N SER A 19 7.24 12.63 -12.87
CA SER A 19 6.26 13.14 -13.85
C SER A 19 6.87 13.36 -15.23
N ALA A 20 8.19 13.59 -15.32
CA ALA A 20 8.93 13.72 -16.57
C ALA A 20 9.27 12.35 -17.21
N ALA A 21 9.01 11.24 -16.54
CA ALA A 21 9.33 9.91 -17.05
C ALA A 21 8.43 9.52 -18.23
N LYS A 22 9.01 8.90 -19.26
CA LYS A 22 8.22 8.31 -20.35
C LYS A 22 7.56 7.04 -19.84
N ILE A 23 6.27 6.88 -20.12
CA ILE A 23 5.51 5.68 -19.76
C ILE A 23 6.19 4.39 -20.26
N SER A 24 6.82 4.42 -21.44
CA SER A 24 7.55 3.27 -22.00
C SER A 24 8.71 2.81 -21.12
N ASP A 25 9.40 3.74 -20.47
CA ASP A 25 10.60 3.45 -19.67
C ASP A 25 10.19 2.87 -18.32
N LEU A 26 9.08 3.36 -17.77
CA LEU A 26 8.43 2.77 -16.60
C LEU A 26 7.91 1.34 -16.87
N GLN A 27 7.37 1.09 -18.08
CA GLN A 27 6.74 -0.19 -18.43
C GLN A 27 7.72 -1.32 -18.74
N LYS A 28 8.76 -1.05 -19.54
CA LYS A 28 9.69 -2.06 -20.05
C LYS A 28 10.49 -2.73 -18.92
N GLY A 29 10.91 -3.98 -19.15
CA GLY A 29 11.70 -4.75 -18.20
C GLY A 29 13.10 -4.18 -17.94
N PHE A 30 13.72 -4.60 -16.85
CA PHE A 30 15.08 -4.19 -16.47
C PHE A 30 16.12 -4.56 -17.54
N ASP A 31 15.91 -5.67 -18.24
CA ASP A 31 16.73 -6.12 -19.38
C ASP A 31 16.78 -5.11 -20.53
N LYS A 32 15.77 -4.23 -20.62
CA LYS A 32 15.64 -3.18 -21.63
C LYS A 32 15.92 -1.78 -21.07
N GLY A 33 16.52 -1.71 -19.88
CA GLY A 33 16.82 -0.46 -19.18
C GLY A 33 15.58 0.27 -18.61
N GLY A 34 14.46 -0.44 -18.43
CA GLY A 34 13.23 0.13 -17.84
C GLY A 34 13.05 -0.22 -16.35
N CYS A 35 11.88 0.10 -15.80
CA CYS A 35 11.54 -0.13 -14.38
C CYS A 35 10.70 -1.39 -14.11
N ALA A 36 10.36 -2.17 -15.15
CA ALA A 36 9.58 -3.40 -15.07
C ALA A 36 8.20 -3.26 -14.39
N LEU A 37 7.59 -2.08 -14.42
CA LEU A 37 6.32 -1.82 -13.74
C LEU A 37 5.10 -2.38 -14.50
N GLY A 38 5.28 -2.74 -15.77
CA GLY A 38 4.23 -3.29 -16.62
C GLY A 38 2.99 -2.38 -16.64
N TYR A 39 1.79 -2.95 -16.53
CA TYR A 39 0.55 -2.17 -16.58
C TYR A 39 0.43 -1.12 -15.46
N ARG A 40 1.09 -1.33 -14.31
CA ARG A 40 1.05 -0.42 -13.15
C ARG A 40 1.75 0.91 -13.40
N ALA A 41 2.63 0.97 -14.40
CA ALA A 41 3.28 2.21 -14.81
C ALA A 41 2.27 3.34 -15.06
N LYS A 42 1.09 3.01 -15.62
CA LYS A 42 0.02 3.99 -15.88
C LYS A 42 -0.54 4.57 -14.58
N TYR A 43 -0.73 3.75 -13.56
CA TYR A 43 -1.26 4.16 -12.25
C TYR A 43 -0.26 5.06 -11.51
N ILE A 44 1.01 4.65 -11.51
CA ILE A 44 2.09 5.40 -10.87
C ILE A 44 2.26 6.75 -11.53
N LEU A 45 2.33 6.80 -12.88
CA LEU A 45 2.49 8.06 -13.60
C LEU A 45 1.28 8.98 -13.42
N SER A 46 0.05 8.44 -13.46
CA SER A 46 -1.17 9.21 -13.22
C SER A 46 -1.18 9.84 -11.82
N SER A 47 -0.90 9.04 -10.78
CA SER A 47 -0.82 9.51 -9.39
C SER A 47 0.27 10.57 -9.22
N THR A 48 1.42 10.36 -9.87
CA THR A 48 2.54 11.30 -9.86
C THR A 48 2.16 12.64 -10.47
N LEU A 49 1.44 12.65 -11.60
CA LEU A 49 0.99 13.86 -12.27
C LEU A 49 -0.01 14.66 -11.41
N LEU A 50 -0.96 13.97 -10.75
CA LEU A 50 -1.90 14.62 -9.83
C LEU A 50 -1.17 15.35 -8.70
N ILE A 51 -0.16 14.71 -8.11
CA ILE A 51 0.65 15.28 -7.02
C ILE A 51 1.56 16.40 -7.54
N ALA A 52 2.32 16.15 -8.62
CA ALA A 52 3.31 17.10 -9.14
C ALA A 52 2.67 18.40 -9.64
N ASN A 53 1.46 18.33 -10.17
CA ASN A 53 0.71 19.48 -10.68
C ASN A 53 -0.23 20.11 -9.63
N ASN A 54 -0.17 19.68 -8.36
CA ASN A 54 -1.08 20.14 -7.29
C ASN A 54 -2.56 20.07 -7.70
N SER A 55 -2.96 19.00 -8.39
CA SER A 55 -4.32 18.83 -8.92
C SER A 55 -5.27 18.10 -7.97
N LEU A 56 -4.83 17.84 -6.73
CA LEU A 56 -5.64 17.26 -5.67
C LEU A 56 -6.37 18.37 -4.91
N SER A 57 -7.59 18.09 -4.45
CA SER A 57 -8.38 19.01 -3.61
C SER A 57 -7.97 19.01 -2.13
N PHE A 58 -6.90 18.29 -1.79
CA PHE A 58 -6.39 18.10 -0.43
C PHE A 58 -4.87 17.99 -0.47
N SER A 59 -4.20 18.25 0.65
CA SER A 59 -2.77 17.97 0.80
C SER A 59 -2.54 16.58 1.41
N LEU A 60 -1.40 15.95 1.08
CA LEU A 60 -1.04 14.66 1.67
C LEU A 60 -0.76 14.74 3.17
N ASP A 61 -0.39 15.91 3.69
CA ASP A 61 -0.16 16.12 5.12
C ASP A 61 -1.48 16.27 5.90
N GLU A 62 -2.53 16.86 5.32
CA GLU A 62 -3.88 16.84 5.90
C GLU A 62 -4.39 15.41 6.10
N LEU A 63 -4.08 14.51 5.18
CA LEU A 63 -4.49 13.10 5.28
C LEU A 63 -3.88 12.38 6.48
N LYS A 64 -2.68 12.76 6.94
CA LYS A 64 -2.03 12.14 8.10
C LYS A 64 -2.80 12.40 9.40
N ILE A 65 -3.41 13.58 9.52
CA ILE A 65 -4.16 13.96 10.73
C ILE A 65 -5.66 13.66 10.62
N ALA A 66 -6.18 13.46 9.41
CA ALA A 66 -7.59 13.10 9.20
C ALA A 66 -7.93 11.70 9.73
N PRO A 67 -9.21 11.41 10.04
CA PRO A 67 -9.63 10.07 10.47
C PRO A 67 -9.30 8.97 9.44
N TYR A 68 -9.05 7.76 9.91
CA TYR A 68 -8.70 6.61 9.07
C TYR A 68 -9.72 6.37 7.95
N GLU A 69 -11.01 6.28 8.28
CA GLU A 69 -12.06 5.94 7.29
C GLU A 69 -12.16 6.96 6.15
N SER A 70 -12.14 8.25 6.50
CA SER A 70 -12.14 9.32 5.48
C SER A 70 -10.89 9.27 4.62
N THR A 71 -9.72 9.05 5.23
CA THR A 71 -8.45 9.04 4.51
C THR A 71 -8.35 7.82 3.58
N ASN A 72 -8.78 6.65 4.06
CA ASN A 72 -8.85 5.41 3.28
C ASN A 72 -9.70 5.59 2.03
N LYS A 73 -10.90 6.18 2.19
CA LYS A 73 -11.80 6.46 1.09
C LYS A 73 -11.21 7.47 0.10
N ILE A 74 -10.63 8.57 0.60
CA ILE A 74 -9.99 9.59 -0.25
C ILE A 74 -8.87 8.98 -1.11
N LEU A 75 -8.03 8.12 -0.53
CA LEU A 75 -6.95 7.46 -1.26
C LEU A 75 -7.48 6.58 -2.41
N GLN A 76 -8.54 5.81 -2.16
CA GLN A 76 -9.15 4.96 -3.19
C GLN A 76 -9.84 5.76 -4.29
N ASP A 77 -10.57 6.82 -3.91
CA ASP A 77 -11.34 7.63 -4.85
C ASP A 77 -10.44 8.52 -5.73
N SER A 78 -9.27 8.94 -5.20
CA SER A 78 -8.39 9.92 -5.87
C SER A 78 -7.32 9.28 -6.75
N PHE A 79 -6.88 8.06 -6.44
CA PHE A 79 -5.73 7.44 -7.09
C PHE A 79 -6.09 6.13 -7.78
N CYS A 80 -5.98 6.11 -9.10
CA CYS A 80 -6.18 4.89 -9.89
C CYS A 80 -5.22 3.78 -9.45
N GLY A 81 -5.73 2.57 -9.26
CA GLY A 81 -4.95 1.41 -8.83
C GLY A 81 -4.76 1.28 -7.31
N ILE A 82 -5.27 2.23 -6.51
CA ILE A 82 -5.35 2.11 -5.06
C ILE A 82 -6.72 1.52 -4.70
N GLY A 83 -6.73 0.25 -4.29
CA GLY A 83 -7.88 -0.38 -3.65
C GLY A 83 -7.70 -0.50 -2.13
N PRO A 84 -8.66 -1.12 -1.41
CA PRO A 84 -8.67 -1.16 0.06
C PRO A 84 -7.35 -1.61 0.67
N LYS A 85 -6.77 -2.72 0.20
CA LYS A 85 -5.48 -3.24 0.70
C LYS A 85 -4.34 -2.24 0.54
N VAL A 86 -4.26 -1.57 -0.61
CA VAL A 86 -3.17 -0.62 -0.89
C VAL A 86 -3.37 0.65 -0.07
N ALA A 87 -4.60 1.12 0.08
CA ALA A 87 -4.94 2.23 0.97
C ALA A 87 -4.51 1.91 2.42
N ASP A 88 -4.84 0.72 2.94
CA ASP A 88 -4.41 0.31 4.28
C ASP A 88 -2.88 0.31 4.43
N CYS A 89 -2.14 -0.18 3.43
CA CYS A 89 -0.68 -0.16 3.47
C CYS A 89 -0.12 1.27 3.54
N ILE A 90 -0.70 2.20 2.79
CA ILE A 90 -0.29 3.61 2.84
C ILE A 90 -0.58 4.18 4.23
N LEU A 91 -1.80 3.96 4.73
CA LEU A 91 -2.23 4.47 6.04
C LEU A 91 -1.36 3.93 7.18
N LEU A 92 -1.06 2.63 7.18
CA LEU A 92 -0.26 1.99 8.21
C LEU A 92 1.22 2.40 8.15
N PHE A 93 1.81 2.42 6.95
CA PHE A 93 3.27 2.57 6.81
C PHE A 93 3.75 4.01 6.60
N SER A 94 2.86 4.96 6.28
CA SER A 94 3.26 6.36 6.07
C SER A 94 2.42 7.41 6.79
N MET A 95 1.33 7.01 7.46
CA MET A 95 0.41 7.93 8.13
C MET A 95 0.05 7.53 9.58
N ASP A 96 0.77 6.56 10.16
CA ASP A 96 0.63 6.10 11.55
C ASP A 96 -0.81 5.70 11.95
N LYS A 97 -1.63 5.26 10.99
CA LYS A 97 -2.98 4.75 11.26
C LYS A 97 -2.91 3.29 11.69
N LEU A 98 -2.65 3.06 12.97
CA LEU A 98 -2.47 1.73 13.53
C LEU A 98 -3.74 0.85 13.43
N GLU A 99 -4.92 1.46 13.26
CA GLU A 99 -6.17 0.76 13.04
C GLU A 99 -6.31 0.16 11.61
N ALA A 100 -5.40 0.49 10.69
CA ALA A 100 -5.43 -0.03 9.32
C ALA A 100 -5.02 -1.52 9.27
N PHE A 101 -5.74 -2.33 8.49
CA PHE A 101 -5.49 -3.77 8.36
C PHE A 101 -5.35 -4.21 6.88
N PRO A 102 -4.12 -4.16 6.31
CA PRO A 102 -3.85 -4.62 4.95
C PRO A 102 -4.20 -6.09 4.69
N LEU A 103 -5.41 -6.34 4.18
CA LEU A 103 -5.89 -7.69 3.86
C LEU A 103 -5.43 -8.15 2.47
N ASP A 104 -4.27 -8.79 2.40
CA ASP A 104 -3.79 -9.47 1.19
C ASP A 104 -4.24 -10.95 1.10
N THR A 105 -3.81 -11.66 0.07
CA THR A 105 -4.20 -13.06 -0.14
C THR A 105 -3.65 -14.03 0.91
N TRP A 106 -2.55 -13.70 1.59
CA TRP A 106 -1.96 -14.53 2.65
C TRP A 106 -2.64 -14.29 3.98
N ILE A 107 -2.73 -13.03 4.41
CA ILE A 107 -3.42 -12.61 5.63
C ILE A 107 -4.87 -13.07 5.59
N ARG A 108 -5.53 -12.95 4.43
CA ARG A 108 -6.89 -13.45 4.25
C ARG A 108 -7.02 -14.94 4.55
N LYS A 109 -6.07 -15.77 4.12
CA LYS A 109 -6.10 -17.21 4.40
C LYS A 109 -5.83 -17.48 5.88
N ILE A 110 -4.85 -16.79 6.47
CA ILE A 110 -4.50 -16.91 7.89
C ILE A 110 -5.72 -16.58 8.76
N ILE A 111 -6.37 -15.44 8.54
CA ILE A 111 -7.54 -15.03 9.32
C ILE A 111 -8.69 -16.03 9.16
N LEU A 112 -8.95 -16.49 7.93
CA LEU A 112 -9.98 -17.50 7.71
C LEU A 112 -9.71 -18.79 8.47
N ASN A 113 -8.47 -19.28 8.47
CA ASN A 113 -8.14 -20.53 9.13
C ASN A 113 -8.15 -20.41 10.67
N LEU A 114 -7.68 -19.29 11.22
CA LEU A 114 -7.58 -19.10 12.66
C LEU A 114 -8.92 -18.75 13.31
N TYR A 115 -9.73 -17.92 12.66
CA TYR A 115 -10.88 -17.28 13.30
C TYR A 115 -12.23 -17.66 12.68
N PHE A 116 -12.27 -18.24 11.47
CA PHE A 116 -13.51 -18.57 10.79
C PHE A 116 -13.66 -20.07 10.52
N LYS A 117 -14.86 -20.60 10.81
CA LYS A 117 -15.22 -21.99 10.45
C LYS A 117 -15.83 -22.14 9.06
N LYS A 118 -15.91 -21.05 8.30
CA LYS A 118 -16.52 -20.98 6.96
C LYS A 118 -15.90 -19.88 6.13
N LYS A 119 -16.05 -19.97 4.81
CA LYS A 119 -15.67 -18.87 3.90
C LYS A 119 -16.58 -17.66 4.16
N VAL A 120 -15.96 -16.50 4.33
CA VAL A 120 -16.61 -15.19 4.37
C VAL A 120 -15.94 -14.26 3.35
N ASN A 121 -16.63 -13.18 2.99
CA ASN A 121 -16.09 -12.16 2.09
C ASN A 121 -15.13 -11.21 2.82
N ASP A 122 -14.34 -10.46 2.05
CA ASP A 122 -13.29 -9.60 2.58
C ASP A 122 -13.83 -8.48 3.46
N LYS A 123 -15.03 -7.96 3.17
CA LYS A 123 -15.71 -6.98 4.01
C LYS A 123 -15.90 -7.51 5.44
N LYS A 124 -16.43 -8.72 5.58
CA LYS A 124 -16.65 -9.35 6.88
C LYS A 124 -15.36 -9.70 7.62
N ILE A 125 -14.29 -10.03 6.88
CA ILE A 125 -12.96 -10.25 7.47
C ILE A 125 -12.43 -8.93 8.05
N ARG A 126 -12.55 -7.83 7.31
CA ARG A 126 -12.10 -6.50 7.74
C ARG A 126 -12.86 -6.00 8.96
N GLU A 127 -14.19 -6.12 8.95
CA GLU A 127 -15.05 -5.80 10.10
C GLU A 127 -14.62 -6.58 11.35
N PHE A 128 -14.41 -7.90 11.21
CA PHE A 128 -13.92 -8.73 12.30
C PHE A 128 -12.54 -8.28 12.81
N CYS A 129 -11.57 -8.07 11.92
CA CYS A 129 -10.22 -7.66 12.32
C CYS A 129 -10.23 -6.29 13.02
N SER A 130 -11.05 -5.35 12.54
CA SER A 130 -11.20 -4.04 13.16
C SER A 130 -11.81 -4.14 14.56
N GLU A 131 -12.86 -4.95 14.75
CA GLU A 131 -13.49 -5.13 16.06
C GLU A 131 -12.57 -5.90 17.03
N TYR A 132 -11.91 -6.95 16.55
CA TYR A 132 -11.12 -7.87 17.38
C TYR A 132 -9.77 -7.29 17.78
N PHE A 133 -9.05 -6.64 16.86
CA PHE A 133 -7.73 -6.07 17.13
C PHE A 133 -7.78 -4.57 17.48
N GLY A 134 -8.90 -3.90 17.19
CA GLY A 134 -9.13 -2.50 17.52
C GLY A 134 -8.07 -1.58 16.92
N GLU A 135 -7.64 -0.60 17.72
CA GLU A 135 -6.60 0.37 17.38
C GLU A 135 -5.25 -0.27 17.01
N PHE A 136 -4.98 -1.51 17.41
CA PHE A 136 -3.71 -2.21 17.14
C PHE A 136 -3.79 -3.23 15.99
N ALA A 137 -4.83 -3.12 15.15
CA ALA A 137 -5.04 -3.96 13.99
C ALA A 137 -3.80 -4.07 13.08
N GLY A 138 -3.11 -2.98 12.81
CA GLY A 138 -1.91 -2.93 11.99
C GLY A 138 -0.75 -3.73 12.60
N TYR A 139 -0.52 -3.62 13.91
CA TYR A 139 0.49 -4.43 14.58
C TYR A 139 0.14 -5.91 14.52
N ALA A 140 -1.12 -6.28 14.80
CA ALA A 140 -1.56 -7.66 14.69
C ALA A 140 -1.35 -8.19 13.26
N GLN A 141 -1.67 -7.41 12.24
CA GLN A 141 -1.44 -7.76 10.84
C GLN A 141 0.05 -8.04 10.56
N GLU A 142 0.97 -7.22 11.06
CA GLU A 142 2.41 -7.41 10.87
C GLU A 142 2.95 -8.65 11.61
N TYR A 143 2.44 -8.94 12.82
CA TYR A 143 2.76 -10.19 13.51
C TYR A 143 2.27 -11.43 12.75
N LEU A 144 1.06 -11.37 12.19
CA LEU A 144 0.53 -12.46 11.35
C LEU A 144 1.35 -12.60 10.06
N TYR A 145 1.74 -11.49 9.43
CA TYR A 145 2.53 -11.50 8.20
C TYR A 145 3.95 -12.04 8.40
N SER A 146 4.62 -11.61 9.48
CA SER A 146 5.97 -12.07 9.82
C SER A 146 6.01 -13.56 10.16
N ASN A 147 4.93 -14.09 10.76
CA ASN A 147 4.81 -15.51 11.09
C ASN A 147 4.07 -16.33 10.02
N ARG A 148 3.80 -15.76 8.83
CA ARG A 148 2.95 -16.40 7.80
C ARG A 148 3.41 -17.79 7.41
N GLU A 149 4.72 -18.05 7.34
CA GLU A 149 5.26 -19.35 6.92
C GLU A 149 5.01 -20.44 7.99
N LYS A 150 5.21 -20.10 9.26
CA LYS A 150 4.92 -20.99 10.39
C LYS A 150 3.43 -21.27 10.51
N LEU A 151 2.61 -20.21 10.40
CA LEU A 151 1.15 -20.34 10.44
C LEU A 151 0.65 -21.16 9.26
N TRP A 152 1.28 -21.05 8.08
CA TRP A 152 0.91 -21.85 6.92
C TRP A 152 1.20 -23.35 7.12
N GLN A 153 2.32 -23.71 7.74
CA GLN A 153 2.68 -25.12 7.99
C GLN A 153 1.77 -25.83 9.00
N GLN A 154 0.93 -25.10 9.72
CA GLN A 154 -0.05 -25.66 10.66
C GLN A 154 -1.36 -26.07 9.98
N PHE A 155 -1.47 -25.87 8.67
CA PHE A 155 -2.63 -26.17 7.83
C PHE A 155 -2.23 -27.04 6.62
#